data_AF-A0A3S0X6K0-F1
#
_entry.id   AF-A0A3S0X6K0-F1
#
_cell.length_a   1.000
_cell.length_b   1.000
_cell.length_c   1.000
_cell.angle_alpha   90.00
_cell.angle_beta   90.00
_cell.angle_gamma   90.00
#
_symmetry.space_group_name_H-M   'P 1'
#
loop_
_entity.id
_entity.type
_entity.pdbx_description
1 polymer ?
#
loop_
_entity_poly.entity_id
_entity_poly.type
_entity_poly.pdbx_seq_one_letter_code
_entity_poly.pdbx_strand_id
1 'polypeptide(L)'
;MTLPLFLTDAEIAEICDPLKSPAAQKRFLRAFGMVVNEKPNGKPLVVRSHAEWVLSGRIGPSAGPAAFDPRTQPNVEGLLEHLSKRKLRRPKKED
;
A
#
# COMPACT_ATOMS: atom_id res chain seq x y z
N MET A 1 25.79 -17.06 -11.18
CA MET A 1 25.99 -15.84 -10.39
C MET A 1 24.75 -15.64 -9.52
N THR A 2 24.89 -15.71 -8.20
CA THR A 2 23.77 -15.50 -7.26
C THR A 2 23.63 -14.01 -6.98
N LEU A 3 22.44 -13.43 -7.21
CA LEU A 3 22.18 -12.04 -6.86
C LEU A 3 22.17 -11.86 -5.34
N PRO A 4 22.69 -10.74 -4.81
CA PRO A 4 22.68 -10.49 -3.38
C PRO A 4 21.26 -10.25 -2.87
N LEU A 5 21.02 -10.66 -1.61
CA LEU A 5 19.73 -10.49 -0.93
C LEU A 5 19.30 -9.01 -0.83
N PHE A 6 20.26 -8.10 -0.81
CA PHE A 6 20.05 -6.66 -0.68
C PHE A 6 20.40 -5.94 -1.98
N LEU A 7 19.80 -4.77 -2.20
CA LEU A 7 20.26 -3.87 -3.24
C LEU A 7 21.68 -3.40 -2.93
N THR A 8 22.51 -3.42 -3.96
CA THR A 8 23.87 -2.89 -3.91
C THR A 8 23.84 -1.37 -3.87
N ASP A 9 24.93 -0.78 -3.39
CA ASP A 9 25.02 0.68 -3.30
C ASP A 9 24.93 1.34 -4.69
N ALA A 10 25.35 0.65 -5.76
CA ALA A 10 25.27 1.12 -7.14
C ALA A 10 23.83 1.12 -7.66
N GLU A 11 23.08 0.03 -7.45
CA GLU A 11 21.66 -0.06 -7.82
C GLU A 11 20.83 1.01 -7.08
N ILE A 12 21.12 1.23 -5.79
CA ILE A 12 20.47 2.29 -5.01
C ILE A 12 20.77 3.67 -5.59
N ALA A 13 22.02 3.92 -5.97
CA ALA A 13 22.43 5.21 -6.55
C ALA A 13 21.74 5.45 -7.90
N GLU A 14 21.56 4.41 -8.72
CA GLU A 14 20.84 4.47 -9.98
C GLU A 14 19.36 4.78 -9.77
N ILE A 15 18.70 4.06 -8.85
CA ILE A 15 17.28 4.31 -8.50
C ILE A 15 17.08 5.74 -7.98
N CYS A 16 18.06 6.29 -7.28
CA CYS A 16 17.95 7.59 -6.62
C CYS A 16 18.55 8.75 -7.43
N ASP A 17 19.06 8.55 -8.65
CA ASP A 17 19.69 9.63 -9.42
C ASP A 17 18.69 10.79 -9.67
N PRO A 18 19.06 12.07 -9.42
CA PRO A 18 20.40 12.64 -9.17
C PRO A 18 20.86 12.72 -7.71
N LEU A 19 20.12 12.16 -6.74
CA LEU A 19 20.39 12.32 -5.31
C LEU A 19 21.72 11.68 -4.88
N LYS A 20 22.66 12.49 -4.41
CA LYS A 20 23.97 12.03 -3.93
C LYS A 20 24.07 11.85 -2.41
N SER A 21 23.18 12.48 -1.63
CA SER A 21 23.26 12.39 -0.16
C SER A 21 22.52 11.14 0.36
N PRO A 22 23.16 10.29 1.20
CA PRO A 22 22.53 9.08 1.72
C PRO A 22 21.24 9.36 2.50
N ALA A 23 21.18 10.48 3.22
CA ALA A 23 19.98 10.92 3.92
C ALA A 23 18.82 11.24 2.96
N ALA A 24 19.09 11.90 1.82
CA ALA A 24 18.05 12.16 0.83
C ALA A 24 17.60 10.88 0.14
N GLN A 25 18.52 9.97 -0.19
CA GLN A 25 18.19 8.65 -0.72
C GLN A 25 17.26 7.88 0.23
N LYS A 26 17.58 7.82 1.54
CA LYS A 26 16.71 7.20 2.55
C LYS A 26 15.32 7.81 2.57
N ARG A 27 15.22 9.15 2.55
CA ARG A 27 13.92 9.86 2.55
C ARG A 27 13.11 9.55 1.29
N PHE A 28 13.75 9.58 0.12
CA PHE A 28 13.13 9.27 -1.16
C PHE A 28 12.60 7.84 -1.20
N LEU A 29 13.44 6.86 -0.84
CA LEU A 29 13.07 5.44 -0.86
C LEU A 29 11.91 5.14 0.11
N ARG A 30 11.88 5.78 1.28
CA ARG A 30 10.74 5.67 2.22
C ARG A 30 9.47 6.30 1.66
N ALA A 31 9.58 7.47 1.03
CA ALA A 31 8.45 8.14 0.39
C ALA A 31 7.89 7.33 -0.79
N PHE A 32 8.74 6.55 -1.46
CA PHE A 32 8.36 5.61 -2.51
C PHE A 32 7.60 4.38 -1.96
N GLY A 33 7.55 4.19 -0.64
CA GLY A 33 6.85 3.08 0.00
C GLY A 33 7.72 1.85 0.26
N MET A 34 9.05 1.97 0.11
CA MET A 34 9.97 0.89 0.46
C MET A 34 10.30 0.89 1.96
N VAL A 35 10.47 -0.31 2.53
CA VAL A 35 11.06 -0.50 3.85
C VAL A 35 12.58 -0.31 3.75
N VAL A 36 13.08 0.74 4.40
CA VAL A 36 14.50 1.13 4.35
C VAL A 36 15.12 1.07 5.74
N ASN A 37 16.05 0.14 5.91
CA ASN A 37 16.94 0.07 7.07
C ASN A 37 18.22 0.88 6.84
N GLU A 38 19.02 1.08 7.89
CA GLU A 38 20.25 1.87 7.84
C GLU A 38 21.47 1.00 8.15
N LYS A 39 22.47 1.03 7.26
CA LYS A 39 23.78 0.42 7.51
C LYS A 39 24.59 1.30 8.49
N PRO A 40 25.61 0.75 9.19
CA PRO A 40 26.49 1.54 10.06
C PRO A 40 27.21 2.71 9.37
N ASN A 41 27.37 2.65 8.04
CA ASN A 41 27.97 3.72 7.23
C ASN A 41 26.96 4.82 6.82
N GLY A 42 25.71 4.77 7.30
CA GLY A 42 24.66 5.74 7.01
C GLY A 42 23.91 5.53 5.68
N LYS A 43 24.31 4.55 4.86
CA LYS A 43 23.66 4.23 3.58
C LYS A 43 22.36 3.44 3.80
N PRO A 44 21.37 3.59 2.91
CA PRO A 44 20.16 2.78 2.93
C PRO A 44 20.48 1.28 2.72
N LEU A 45 19.73 0.43 3.43
CA LEU A 45 19.70 -1.02 3.27
C LEU A 45 18.28 -1.43 2.88
N VAL A 46 18.15 -2.01 1.68
CA VAL A 46 16.87 -2.45 1.13
C VAL A 46 16.99 -3.90 0.67
N VAL A 47 16.02 -4.73 1.04
CA VAL A 47 15.94 -6.12 0.58
C VAL A 47 15.46 -6.11 -0.87
N ARG A 48 16.17 -6.83 -1.74
CA ARG A 48 15.92 -6.86 -3.19
C ARG A 48 14.50 -7.30 -3.52
N SER A 49 14.05 -8.41 -2.95
CA SER A 49 12.69 -8.95 -3.20
C SER A 49 11.58 -7.97 -2.80
N HIS A 50 11.79 -7.17 -1.76
CA HIS A 50 10.84 -6.14 -1.36
C HIS A 50 10.83 -4.97 -2.35
N ALA A 51 12.01 -4.51 -2.78
CA ALA A 51 12.13 -3.45 -3.78
C ALA A 51 11.48 -3.86 -5.11
N GLU A 52 11.76 -5.06 -5.61
CA GLU A 52 11.15 -5.60 -6.84
C GLU A 52 9.62 -5.55 -6.77
N TRP A 53 9.07 -5.93 -5.63
CA TRP A 53 7.63 -5.97 -5.45
C TRP A 53 6.99 -4.57 -5.43
N VAL A 54 7.56 -3.64 -4.66
CA VAL A 54 7.11 -2.24 -4.61
C VAL A 54 7.24 -1.58 -5.98
N LEU A 55 8.36 -1.78 -6.67
CA LEU A 55 8.63 -1.19 -7.99
C LEU A 55 7.77 -1.78 -9.11
N SER A 56 7.37 -3.06 -9.00
CA SER A 56 6.48 -3.70 -9.97
C SER A 56 5.04 -3.15 -9.94
N GLY A 57 4.74 -2.17 -9.08
CA GLY A 57 3.38 -1.66 -8.89
C GLY A 57 2.45 -2.69 -8.26
N ARG A 58 2.98 -3.84 -7.82
CA ARG A 58 2.30 -4.71 -6.89
C ARG A 58 2.32 -3.95 -5.57
N ILE A 59 1.27 -3.15 -5.35
CA ILE A 59 0.89 -2.66 -4.02
C ILE A 59 1.19 -3.78 -3.05
N GLY A 60 1.81 -3.44 -1.93
CA GLY A 60 2.35 -4.40 -0.98
C GLY A 60 1.29 -5.39 -0.45
N PRO A 61 1.41 -5.99 0.74
CA PRO A 61 0.22 -6.53 1.33
C PRO A 61 -0.53 -5.24 1.66
N SER A 62 -1.39 -4.76 0.76
CA SER A 62 -2.59 -4.04 1.15
C SER A 62 -3.00 -4.80 2.39
N ALA A 63 -2.87 -4.15 3.56
CA ALA A 63 -3.15 -4.78 4.83
C ALA A 63 -4.40 -5.61 4.57
N GLY A 64 -4.25 -6.94 4.56
CA GLY A 64 -5.28 -7.83 4.02
C GLY A 64 -6.60 -7.37 4.61
N PRO A 65 -7.68 -7.32 3.81
CA PRO A 65 -8.88 -6.51 4.09
C PRO A 65 -9.10 -6.45 5.59
N ALA A 66 -8.96 -5.24 6.17
CA ALA A 66 -8.96 -5.03 7.62
C ALA A 66 -9.97 -6.00 8.24
N ALA A 67 -9.48 -6.87 9.14
CA ALA A 67 -10.24 -8.00 9.67
C ALA A 67 -11.70 -7.57 9.87
N PHE A 68 -12.64 -8.29 9.23
CA PHE A 68 -14.05 -7.93 9.14
C PHE A 68 -14.58 -7.48 10.51
N ASP A 69 -14.57 -6.17 10.77
CA ASP A 69 -15.07 -5.61 12.00
C ASP A 69 -16.50 -5.14 11.71
N PRO A 70 -17.52 -5.88 12.18
CA PRO A 70 -18.92 -5.56 11.92
C PRO A 70 -19.33 -4.18 12.45
N ARG A 71 -18.51 -3.53 13.28
CA ARG A 71 -18.76 -2.19 13.82
C ARG A 71 -18.30 -1.05 12.90
N THR A 72 -17.45 -1.32 11.91
CA THR A 72 -16.94 -0.30 10.96
C THR A 72 -17.62 -0.34 9.60
N GLN A 73 -18.54 -1.29 9.39
CA GLN A 73 -19.27 -1.39 8.14
C GLN A 73 -20.63 -0.69 8.22
N PRO A 74 -21.13 -0.15 7.10
CA PRO A 74 -22.48 0.37 7.02
C PRO A 74 -23.50 -0.73 7.37
N ASN A 75 -24.54 -0.38 8.14
CA ASN A 75 -25.60 -1.31 8.53
C ASN A 75 -26.45 -1.71 7.29
N VAL A 76 -26.03 -2.77 6.61
CA VAL A 76 -26.69 -3.32 5.41
C VAL A 76 -28.13 -3.76 5.73
N GLU A 77 -28.34 -4.36 6.90
CA GLU A 77 -29.65 -4.87 7.32
C GLU A 77 -30.66 -3.73 7.49
N GLY A 78 -30.26 -2.65 8.17
CA GLY A 78 -31.08 -1.44 8.31
C GLY A 78 -31.38 -0.75 6.97
N LEU A 79 -30.44 -0.78 6.02
CA LEU A 79 -30.65 -0.23 4.68
C LEU A 79 -31.70 -1.04 3.89
N LEU A 80 -31.63 -2.37 3.96
CA LEU A 80 -32.60 -3.27 3.30
C LEU A 80 -34.02 -3.08 3.87
N GLU A 81 -34.15 -2.95 5.19
CA GLU A 81 -35.41 -2.61 5.84
C GLU A 81 -35.96 -1.27 5.37
N HIS A 82 -35.12 -0.23 5.27
CA HIS A 82 -35.57 1.09 4.83
C HIS A 82 -36.07 1.06 3.37
N LEU A 83 -35.36 0.36 2.49
CA LEU A 83 -35.70 0.25 1.07
C LEU A 83 -37.00 -0.55 0.84
N SER A 84 -37.22 -1.63 1.60
CA SER A 84 -38.45 -2.41 1.54
C SER A 84 -39.65 -1.62 2.04
N LYS A 85 -39.52 -0.92 3.18
CA LYS A 85 -40.54 0.01 3.69
C LYS A 85 -40.85 1.13 2.70
N ARG A 86 -39.85 1.64 1.96
CA ARG A 86 -40.04 2.67 0.93
C ARG A 86 -40.81 2.16 -0.30
N LYS A 87 -40.64 0.90 -0.71
CA LYS A 87 -41.46 0.31 -1.79
C LYS A 87 -42.94 0.18 -1.41
N LEU A 88 -43.24 -0.22 -0.17
CA LEU A 88 -44.63 -0.32 0.30
C LEU A 88 -45.34 1.04 0.35
N ARG A 89 -44.60 2.14 0.56
CA ARG A 89 -45.16 3.49 0.68
C ARG A 89 -45.34 4.21 -0.66
N ARG A 90 -44.96 3.60 -1.79
CA ARG A 90 -45.24 4.18 -3.10
C ARG A 90 -46.70 3.88 -3.44
N PRO A 91 -47.56 4.90 -3.66
CA PRO A 91 -48.93 4.66 -4.09
C PRO A 91 -48.89 3.92 -5.43
N LYS A 92 -49.66 2.83 -5.53
CA LYS A 92 -49.88 2.13 -6.79
C LYS A 92 -50.59 3.12 -7.70
N LYS A 93 -49.94 3.55 -8.79
CA LYS A 93 -50.66 4.21 -9.88
C LYS A 93 -51.61 3.16 -10.44
N GLU A 94 -52.90 3.32 -10.16
CA GLU A 94 -53.97 2.63 -10.87
C GLU A 94 -54.09 3.27 -12.25
N ASP A 95 -54.02 2.44 -13.30
CA ASP A 95 -54.27 2.77 -14.71
C ASP A 95 -55.78 2.95 -14.97
#